data_AF-A0A261FTQ0-F1
#
_entry.id   AF-A0A261FTQ0-F1
#
_cell.length_a   1.000
_cell.length_b   1.000
_cell.length_c   1.000
_cell.angle_alpha   90.00
_cell.angle_beta   90.00
_cell.angle_gamma   90.00
#
_symmetry.space_group_name_H-M   'P 1'
#
loop_
_entity.id
_entity.type
_entity.pdbx_description
1 polymer ?
#
loop_
_entity_poly.entity_id
_entity_poly.type
_entity_poly.pdbx_seq_one_letter_code
_entity_poly.pdbx_strand_id
1 'polypeptide(L)'
;MDTRRTSPDIDTLTIEYRRECRENGIRKTDREWMHPVLTQWARTLETGHPLDDHTSTLTVMLMAHSLPFRDAIILSSLKRFTPTQLLDIATRQHRKQTVALITKTLEEAFESADYRLDTPRVERASSQLSRFAADYAGEQWSAQPIASRAYLSWIQGHTQAASAGALAALSVDPECALASIVFFAVEGNIRPMYL
;
A
#
# COMPACT_ATOMS: atom_id res chain seq x y z
N MET A 1 -16.75 -23.27 22.34
CA MET A 1 -16.81 -21.81 22.51
C MET A 1 -15.98 -21.19 21.40
N ASP A 2 -16.65 -20.79 20.32
CA ASP A 2 -16.04 -20.19 19.13
C ASP A 2 -15.95 -18.68 19.40
N THR A 3 -14.85 -18.23 20.02
CA THR A 3 -14.55 -16.81 20.16
C THR A 3 -14.06 -16.29 18.81
N ARG A 4 -14.97 -16.11 17.86
CA ARG A 4 -14.71 -15.21 16.73
C ARG A 4 -14.52 -13.82 17.33
N ARG A 5 -13.26 -13.38 17.43
CA ARG A 5 -12.97 -11.96 17.61
C ARG A 5 -13.59 -11.27 16.40
N THR A 6 -14.70 -10.57 16.62
CA THR A 6 -15.26 -9.64 15.64
C THR A 6 -14.13 -8.71 15.25
N SER A 7 -13.81 -8.61 13.95
CA SER A 7 -12.82 -7.63 13.49
C SER A 7 -13.23 -6.25 14.03
N PRO A 8 -12.32 -5.48 14.65
CA PRO A 8 -12.69 -4.17 15.16
C PRO A 8 -13.15 -3.28 14.02
N ASP A 9 -14.15 -2.48 14.32
CA ASP A 9 -14.67 -1.48 13.40
C ASP A 9 -13.60 -0.42 13.08
N ILE A 10 -13.50 -0.05 11.79
CA ILE A 10 -12.45 0.83 11.27
C ILE A 10 -12.56 2.25 11.83
N ASP A 11 -13.77 2.72 12.14
CA ASP A 11 -13.98 4.03 12.76
C ASP A 11 -13.49 4.03 14.21
N THR A 12 -13.73 2.95 14.94
CA THR A 12 -13.19 2.75 16.29
C THR A 12 -11.65 2.79 16.31
N LEU A 13 -11.01 2.06 15.39
CA LEU A 13 -9.55 2.09 15.24
C LEU A 13 -9.02 3.49 14.87
N THR A 14 -9.76 4.20 14.02
CA THR A 14 -9.40 5.57 13.61
C THR A 14 -9.43 6.53 14.80
N ILE A 15 -10.44 6.43 15.66
CA ILE A 15 -10.55 7.24 16.88
C ILE A 15 -9.39 6.94 17.82
N GLU A 16 -9.09 5.66 18.03
CA GLU A 16 -8.00 5.23 18.91
C GLU A 16 -6.63 5.70 18.39
N TYR A 17 -6.34 5.48 17.10
CA TYR A 17 -5.13 5.95 16.46
C TYR A 17 -4.95 7.46 16.63
N ARG A 18 -5.99 8.24 16.34
CA ARG A 18 -5.95 9.72 16.49
C ARG A 18 -5.76 10.14 17.96
N ARG A 19 -6.34 9.41 18.91
CA ARG A 19 -6.13 9.65 20.36
C ARG A 19 -4.66 9.44 20.71
N GLU A 20 -4.10 8.30 20.33
CA GLU A 20 -2.70 7.99 20.61
C GLU A 20 -1.74 8.95 19.93
N CYS A 21 -2.01 9.38 18.69
CA CYS A 21 -1.21 10.41 18.03
C CYS A 21 -1.18 11.72 18.83
N ARG A 22 -2.29 12.12 19.47
CA ARG A 22 -2.35 13.32 20.31
C ARG A 22 -1.58 13.16 21.62
N GLU A 23 -1.64 11.97 22.22
CA GLU A 23 -1.03 11.68 23.53
C GLU A 23 0.47 11.39 23.43
N ASN A 24 0.89 10.64 22.41
CA ASN A 24 2.24 10.08 22.27
C ASN A 24 3.06 10.72 21.14
N GLY A 25 2.41 11.51 20.27
CA GLY A 25 2.99 12.09 19.08
C GLY A 25 3.01 11.12 17.88
N ILE A 26 2.69 11.66 16.71
CA ILE A 26 2.51 10.92 15.44
C ILE A 26 3.66 9.93 15.17
N ARG A 27 4.92 10.38 15.24
CA ARG A 27 6.08 9.53 14.91
C ARG A 27 6.20 8.26 15.79
N LYS A 28 5.81 8.36 17.06
CA LYS A 28 5.86 7.21 17.98
C LYS A 28 4.70 6.27 17.66
N THR A 29 3.48 6.81 17.57
CA THR A 29 2.27 6.06 17.24
C THR A 29 2.39 5.33 15.90
N ASP A 30 2.82 6.02 14.83
CA ASP A 30 3.05 5.43 13.51
C ASP A 30 3.95 4.20 13.61
N ARG A 31 5.06 4.31 14.36
CA ARG A 31 6.00 3.20 14.50
C ARG A 31 5.40 2.01 15.24
N GLU A 32 4.66 2.26 16.30
CA GLU A 32 4.03 1.23 17.13
C GLU A 32 2.91 0.50 16.37
N TRP A 33 2.09 1.24 15.60
CA TRP A 33 0.98 0.69 14.83
C TRP A 33 1.41 0.03 13.53
N MET A 34 2.37 0.62 12.80
CA MET A 34 2.77 0.12 11.48
C MET A 34 3.69 -1.10 11.56
N HIS A 35 4.54 -1.21 12.58
CA HIS A 35 5.49 -2.33 12.68
C HIS A 35 4.85 -3.74 12.65
N PRO A 36 3.82 -4.06 13.47
CA PRO A 36 3.18 -5.37 13.40
C PRO A 36 2.49 -5.61 12.06
N VAL A 37 1.86 -4.58 11.49
CA VAL A 37 1.18 -4.68 10.19
C VAL A 37 2.18 -4.95 9.06
N LEU A 38 3.28 -4.21 8.98
CA LEU A 38 4.33 -4.40 7.97
C LEU A 38 5.01 -5.76 8.09
N THR A 39 5.13 -6.29 9.32
CA THR A 39 5.67 -7.63 9.55
C THR A 39 4.78 -8.70 8.95
N GLN A 40 3.46 -8.61 9.15
CA GLN A 40 2.52 -9.55 8.57
C GLN A 40 2.38 -9.37 7.06
N TRP A 41 2.33 -8.14 6.58
CA TRP A 41 2.32 -7.82 5.15
C TRP A 41 3.52 -8.46 4.44
N ALA A 42 4.73 -8.29 4.98
CA ALA A 42 5.91 -8.91 4.41
C ALA A 42 5.78 -10.44 4.34
N ARG A 43 5.21 -11.10 5.37
CA ARG A 43 4.95 -12.55 5.35
C ARG A 43 3.91 -12.95 4.30
N THR A 44 2.87 -12.14 4.09
CA THR A 44 1.89 -12.36 3.01
C THR A 44 2.56 -12.33 1.64
N LEU A 45 3.47 -11.38 1.41
CA LEU A 45 4.21 -11.31 0.14
C LEU A 45 5.15 -12.52 -0.07
N GLU A 46 5.69 -13.09 1.01
CA GLU A 46 6.55 -14.27 0.95
C GLU A 46 5.77 -15.59 0.75
N THR A 47 4.66 -15.74 1.47
CA THR A 47 3.98 -17.04 1.60
C THR A 47 2.68 -17.13 0.81
N GLY A 48 2.10 -16.00 0.40
CA GLY A 48 0.77 -15.93 -0.20
C GLY A 48 -0.38 -16.12 0.80
N HIS A 49 -0.10 -16.35 2.09
CA HIS A 49 -1.14 -16.40 3.11
C HIS A 49 -1.70 -14.99 3.34
N PRO A 50 -3.03 -14.82 3.28
CA PRO A 50 -3.65 -13.53 3.46
C PRO A 50 -3.48 -13.02 4.90
N LEU A 51 -3.59 -11.71 5.08
CA LEU A 51 -3.69 -11.13 6.41
C LEU A 51 -4.98 -11.60 7.11
N ASP A 52 -4.92 -11.67 8.44
CA ASP A 52 -6.13 -11.81 9.25
C ASP A 52 -7.01 -10.55 9.18
N ASP A 53 -8.27 -10.68 9.59
CA ASP A 53 -9.27 -9.62 9.45
C ASP A 53 -8.84 -8.34 10.22
N HIS A 54 -8.31 -8.51 11.42
CA HIS A 54 -7.86 -7.39 12.26
C HIS A 54 -6.72 -6.60 11.60
N THR A 55 -5.71 -7.30 11.10
CA THR A 55 -4.56 -6.70 10.43
C THR A 55 -4.97 -6.11 9.09
N SER A 56 -5.95 -6.71 8.41
CA SER A 56 -6.54 -6.16 7.18
C SER A 56 -7.20 -4.81 7.44
N THR A 57 -8.10 -4.71 8.42
CA THR A 57 -8.75 -3.46 8.82
C THR A 57 -7.72 -2.40 9.23
N LEU A 58 -6.71 -2.77 10.02
CA LEU A 58 -5.62 -1.86 10.39
C LEU A 58 -4.82 -1.38 9.17
N THR A 59 -4.54 -2.26 8.21
CA THR A 59 -3.80 -1.91 6.99
C THR A 59 -4.56 -0.86 6.19
N VAL A 60 -5.86 -1.07 5.97
CA VAL A 60 -6.71 -0.15 5.22
C VAL A 60 -6.79 1.22 5.91
N MET A 61 -7.02 1.24 7.22
CA MET A 61 -7.02 2.46 8.03
C MET A 61 -5.68 3.22 7.90
N LEU A 62 -4.55 2.53 8.08
CA LEU A 62 -3.23 3.15 7.99
C LEU A 62 -2.90 3.68 6.59
N MET A 63 -3.35 3.00 5.52
CA MET A 63 -3.19 3.50 4.15
C MET A 63 -3.95 4.81 3.92
N ALA A 64 -5.14 4.96 4.50
CA ALA A 64 -5.92 6.19 4.43
C ALA A 64 -5.29 7.34 5.24
N HIS A 65 -4.60 7.03 6.34
CA HIS A 65 -4.01 8.04 7.23
C HIS A 65 -2.56 8.42 6.92
N SER A 66 -1.79 7.55 6.26
CA SER A 66 -0.36 7.74 6.04
C SER A 66 0.04 7.34 4.61
N LEU A 67 0.30 8.35 3.78
CA LEU A 67 0.87 8.14 2.45
C LEU A 67 2.22 7.38 2.53
N PRO A 68 3.12 7.67 3.49
CA PRO A 68 4.31 6.87 3.67
C PRO A 68 4.07 5.38 3.90
N PHE A 69 3.03 5.03 4.65
CA PHE A 69 2.65 3.65 4.88
C PHE A 69 2.16 2.97 3.60
N ARG A 70 1.26 3.63 2.85
CA ARG A 70 0.82 3.15 1.52
C ARG A 70 2.01 2.94 0.58
N ASP A 71 2.96 3.88 0.54
CA ASP A 71 4.13 3.78 -0.33
C ASP A 71 5.03 2.61 0.11
N ALA A 72 5.12 2.32 1.41
CA ALA A 72 5.81 1.14 1.92
C ALA A 72 5.15 -0.17 1.44
N ILE A 73 3.81 -0.24 1.42
CA ILE A 73 3.03 -1.37 0.88
C ILE A 73 3.35 -1.57 -0.62
N ILE A 74 3.35 -0.49 -1.40
CA ILE A 74 3.66 -0.54 -2.84
C ILE A 74 5.12 -0.95 -3.08
N LEU A 75 6.09 -0.26 -2.49
CA LEU A 75 7.51 -0.53 -2.69
C LEU A 75 7.87 -1.96 -2.30
N SER A 76 7.35 -2.44 -1.16
CA SER A 76 7.59 -3.81 -0.72
C SER A 76 6.96 -4.86 -1.61
N SER A 77 6.01 -4.51 -2.48
CA SER A 77 5.47 -5.38 -3.52
C SER A 77 6.44 -5.54 -4.71
N LEU A 78 7.24 -4.51 -4.99
CA LEU A 78 8.22 -4.51 -6.09
C LEU A 78 9.53 -5.19 -5.71
N LYS A 79 9.86 -5.21 -4.42
CA LYS A 79 11.18 -5.62 -3.91
C LYS A 79 11.12 -6.05 -2.45
N ARG A 80 12.04 -6.92 -2.06
CA ARG A 80 12.23 -7.31 -0.64
C ARG A 80 13.02 -6.25 0.11
N PHE A 81 12.52 -5.91 1.29
CA PHE A 81 13.19 -5.04 2.26
C PHE A 81 13.38 -5.79 3.56
N THR A 82 14.43 -5.46 4.30
CA THR A 82 14.54 -5.87 5.70
C THR A 82 13.40 -5.22 6.51
N PRO A 83 12.98 -5.82 7.65
CA PRO A 83 11.93 -5.24 8.50
C PRO A 83 12.23 -3.79 8.91
N THR A 84 13.50 -3.49 9.23
CA THR A 84 13.94 -2.14 9.59
C THR A 84 13.82 -1.16 8.44
N GLN A 85 14.26 -1.54 7.23
CA GLN A 85 14.14 -0.69 6.05
C GLN A 85 12.67 -0.40 5.73
N LEU A 86 11.81 -1.42 5.77
CA LEU A 86 10.39 -1.26 5.47
C LEU A 86 9.70 -0.33 6.47
N LEU A 87 10.00 -0.48 7.75
CA LEU A 87 9.49 0.41 8.79
C LEU A 87 10.03 1.84 8.65
N ASP A 88 11.31 2.01 8.27
CA ASP A 88 11.88 3.34 8.04
C ASP A 88 11.29 4.00 6.80
N ILE A 89 10.94 3.25 5.74
CA ILE A 89 10.15 3.76 4.60
C ILE A 89 8.79 4.25 5.07
N ALA A 90 8.09 3.50 5.93
CA ALA A 90 6.76 3.88 6.41
C ALA A 90 6.76 5.04 7.41
N THR A 91 7.84 5.25 8.17
CA THR A 91 7.84 6.19 9.32
C THR A 91 8.89 7.29 9.26
N ARG A 92 9.85 7.22 8.34
CA ARG A 92 11.03 8.10 8.32
C ARG A 92 11.48 8.46 6.89
N GLN A 93 10.55 8.77 6.00
CA GLN A 93 10.84 9.07 4.58
C GLN A 93 11.83 10.22 4.38
N HIS A 94 11.86 11.22 5.25
CA HIS A 94 12.73 12.38 5.10
C HIS A 94 14.21 12.12 5.46
N ARG A 95 14.55 10.94 6.00
CA ARG A 95 15.95 10.62 6.26
C ARG A 95 16.65 10.40 4.91
N LYS A 96 17.82 11.03 4.73
CA LYS A 96 18.62 10.92 3.50
C LYS A 96 18.81 9.47 3.03
N GLN A 97 19.05 8.54 3.96
CA GLN A 97 19.21 7.11 3.66
C GLN A 97 17.91 6.49 3.14
N THR A 98 16.76 6.83 3.72
CA THR A 98 15.45 6.35 3.28
C THR A 98 15.09 6.92 1.91
N VAL A 99 15.33 8.22 1.69
CA VAL A 99 15.13 8.86 0.37
C VAL A 99 15.96 8.13 -0.68
N ALA A 100 17.27 7.96 -0.45
CA ALA A 100 18.15 7.28 -1.40
C ALA A 100 17.69 5.84 -1.70
N LEU A 101 17.18 5.12 -0.69
CA LEU A 101 16.65 3.77 -0.86
C LEU A 101 15.37 3.74 -1.70
N ILE A 102 14.44 4.67 -1.46
CA ILE A 102 13.19 4.79 -2.21
C ILE A 102 13.50 5.17 -3.65
N THR A 103 14.28 6.24 -3.86
CA THR A 103 14.69 6.73 -5.18
C THR A 103 15.34 5.62 -5.99
N LYS A 104 16.37 4.94 -5.44
CA LYS A 104 17.02 3.82 -6.12
C LYS A 104 16.06 2.70 -6.48
N THR A 105 15.08 2.39 -5.61
CA THR A 105 14.12 1.33 -5.89
C THR A 105 13.18 1.70 -7.03
N LEU A 106 12.74 2.97 -7.10
CA LEU A 106 11.89 3.45 -8.19
C LEU A 106 12.69 3.57 -9.50
N GLU A 107 13.92 4.09 -9.47
CA GLU A 107 14.82 4.12 -10.63
C GLU A 107 15.04 2.70 -11.18
N GLU A 108 15.35 1.73 -10.30
CA GLU A 108 15.48 0.32 -10.69
C GLU A 108 14.19 -0.21 -11.36
N ALA A 109 13.02 0.12 -10.80
CA ALA A 109 11.74 -0.38 -11.28
C ALA A 109 11.22 0.33 -12.55
N PHE A 110 11.66 1.56 -12.85
CA PHE A 110 11.17 2.32 -14.01
C PHE A 110 12.20 2.48 -15.12
N GLU A 111 13.47 2.63 -14.76
CA GLU A 111 14.53 3.05 -15.68
C GLU A 111 15.48 1.94 -16.09
N SER A 112 15.33 0.73 -15.55
CA SER A 112 16.14 -0.41 -15.98
C SER A 112 15.39 -1.27 -16.99
N ALA A 113 15.92 -1.34 -18.22
CA ALA A 113 15.42 -2.23 -19.28
C ALA A 113 15.61 -3.73 -18.93
N ASP A 114 16.55 -4.04 -18.04
CA ASP A 114 16.83 -5.40 -17.55
C ASP A 114 16.05 -5.75 -16.28
N TYR A 115 15.24 -4.84 -15.75
CA TYR A 115 14.47 -5.09 -14.55
C TYR A 115 13.50 -6.26 -14.75
N ARG A 116 13.49 -7.17 -13.77
CA ARG A 116 12.57 -8.31 -13.74
C ARG A 116 11.65 -8.15 -12.55
N LEU A 117 10.38 -7.89 -12.86
CA LEU A 117 9.34 -7.85 -11.86
C LEU A 117 9.19 -9.22 -11.19
N ASP A 118 9.15 -9.24 -9.86
CA ASP A 118 8.83 -10.44 -9.09
C ASP A 118 7.31 -10.69 -9.20
N THR A 119 6.89 -11.29 -10.32
CA THR A 119 5.47 -11.47 -10.65
C THR A 119 4.67 -12.15 -9.52
N PRO A 120 5.13 -13.28 -8.93
CA PRO A 120 4.40 -13.90 -7.82
C PRO A 120 4.20 -12.96 -6.62
N ARG A 121 5.20 -12.11 -6.32
CA ARG A 121 5.11 -11.14 -5.23
C ARG A 121 4.09 -10.05 -5.52
N VAL A 122 4.11 -9.50 -6.73
CA VAL A 122 3.15 -8.46 -7.17
C VAL A 122 1.73 -9.00 -7.24
N GLU A 123 1.54 -10.24 -7.67
CA GLU A 123 0.23 -10.90 -7.69
C GLU A 123 -0.31 -11.11 -6.28
N ARG A 124 0.52 -11.53 -5.32
CA ARG A 124 0.11 -11.66 -3.91
C ARG A 124 -0.30 -10.31 -3.33
N ALA A 125 0.47 -9.26 -3.59
CA ALA A 125 0.11 -7.90 -3.18
C ALA A 125 -1.22 -7.46 -3.81
N SER A 126 -1.39 -7.66 -5.11
CA SER A 126 -2.59 -7.30 -5.86
C SER A 126 -3.84 -8.05 -5.39
N SER A 127 -3.68 -9.33 -5.04
CA SER A 127 -4.74 -10.16 -4.46
C SER A 127 -5.17 -9.63 -3.09
N GLN A 128 -4.23 -9.34 -2.21
CA GLN A 128 -4.52 -8.79 -0.88
C GLN A 128 -5.16 -7.40 -0.97
N LEU A 129 -4.67 -6.51 -1.85
CA LEU A 129 -5.28 -5.19 -2.10
C LEU A 129 -6.69 -5.30 -2.70
N SER A 130 -6.95 -6.32 -3.54
CA SER A 130 -8.29 -6.58 -4.06
C SER A 130 -9.27 -6.99 -2.97
N ARG A 131 -8.80 -7.76 -1.98
CA ARG A 131 -9.61 -8.14 -0.82
C ARG A 131 -9.97 -6.91 0.01
N PHE A 132 -9.00 -6.06 0.32
CA PHE A 132 -9.27 -4.78 1.01
C PHE A 132 -10.30 -3.94 0.26
N ALA A 133 -10.15 -3.79 -1.06
CA ALA A 133 -11.11 -3.03 -1.86
C ALA A 133 -12.52 -3.63 -1.84
N ALA A 134 -12.63 -4.96 -1.81
CA ALA A 134 -13.92 -5.67 -1.76
C ALA A 134 -14.58 -5.57 -0.38
N ASP A 135 -13.80 -5.70 0.68
CA ASP A 135 -14.28 -5.66 2.07
C ASP A 135 -14.85 -4.26 2.44
N TYR A 136 -14.37 -3.21 1.78
CA TYR A 136 -14.79 -1.82 1.97
C TYR A 136 -15.49 -1.22 0.73
N ALA A 137 -16.07 -2.05 -0.12
CA ALA A 137 -16.65 -1.61 -1.39
C ALA A 137 -17.74 -0.54 -1.20
N GLY A 138 -17.58 0.61 -1.85
CA GLY A 138 -18.50 1.75 -1.74
C GLY A 138 -18.24 2.65 -0.52
N GLU A 139 -17.26 2.31 0.32
CA GLU A 139 -16.82 3.14 1.44
C GLU A 139 -15.57 3.94 1.08
N GLN A 140 -15.39 5.10 1.72
CA GLN A 140 -14.22 5.98 1.55
C GLN A 140 -12.87 5.25 1.75
N TRP A 141 -12.86 4.21 2.60
CA TRP A 141 -11.68 3.43 2.94
C TRP A 141 -11.13 2.60 1.78
N SER A 142 -11.94 2.32 0.76
CA SER A 142 -11.53 1.53 -0.40
C SER A 142 -10.63 2.27 -1.40
N ALA A 143 -10.58 3.61 -1.37
CA ALA A 143 -9.86 4.40 -2.37
C ALA A 143 -8.36 4.06 -2.46
N GLN A 144 -7.65 4.04 -1.32
CA GLN A 144 -6.19 3.80 -1.30
C GLN A 144 -5.82 2.36 -1.71
N PRO A 145 -6.53 1.30 -1.26
CA PRO A 145 -6.33 -0.05 -1.79
C PRO A 145 -6.57 -0.17 -3.30
N ILE A 146 -7.65 0.43 -3.81
CA ILE A 146 -7.97 0.42 -5.25
C ILE A 146 -6.84 1.11 -6.04
N ALA A 147 -6.42 2.31 -5.60
CA ALA A 147 -5.35 3.06 -6.27
C ALA A 147 -4.01 2.33 -6.24
N SER A 148 -3.69 1.68 -5.12
CA SER A 148 -2.45 0.88 -4.98
C SER A 148 -2.47 -0.34 -5.91
N ARG A 149 -3.62 -1.00 -6.06
CA ARG A 149 -3.79 -2.09 -7.04
C ARG A 149 -3.70 -1.58 -8.48
N ALA A 150 -4.26 -0.40 -8.76
CA ALA A 150 -4.16 0.23 -10.08
C ALA A 150 -2.70 0.52 -10.45
N TYR A 151 -1.91 1.00 -9.49
CA TYR A 151 -0.47 1.20 -9.65
C TYR A 151 0.27 -0.11 -9.98
N LEU A 152 -0.03 -1.20 -9.25
CA LEU A 152 0.58 -2.51 -9.56
C LEU A 152 0.13 -3.05 -10.93
N SER A 153 -1.11 -2.82 -11.33
CA SER A 153 -1.59 -3.18 -12.67
C SER A 153 -0.83 -2.40 -13.75
N TRP A 154 -0.59 -1.11 -13.51
CA TRP A 154 0.18 -0.25 -14.42
C TRP A 154 1.62 -0.73 -14.56
N ILE A 155 2.29 -1.06 -13.45
CA ILE A 155 3.67 -1.54 -13.49
C ILE A 155 3.82 -2.89 -14.22
N GLN A 156 2.76 -3.71 -14.20
CA GLN A 156 2.69 -4.96 -14.97
C GLN A 156 2.36 -4.76 -16.46
N GLY A 157 2.08 -3.53 -16.91
CA GLY A 157 1.66 -3.24 -18.29
C GLY A 157 0.17 -3.48 -18.56
N HIS A 158 -0.64 -3.75 -17.54
CA HIS A 158 -2.08 -3.94 -17.66
C HIS A 158 -2.81 -2.60 -17.69
N THR A 159 -2.59 -1.79 -18.73
CA THR A 159 -3.07 -0.40 -18.84
C THR A 159 -4.59 -0.27 -18.68
N GLN A 160 -5.38 -1.17 -19.27
CA GLN A 160 -6.84 -1.13 -19.12
C GLN A 160 -7.29 -1.34 -17.66
N ALA A 161 -6.68 -2.32 -16.97
CA ALA A 161 -6.98 -2.59 -15.57
C ALA A 161 -6.51 -1.45 -14.66
N ALA A 162 -5.36 -0.86 -14.98
CA ALA A 162 -4.83 0.31 -14.28
C ALA A 162 -5.75 1.52 -14.40
N SER A 163 -6.17 1.90 -15.61
CA SER A 163 -7.09 3.03 -15.81
C SER A 163 -8.45 2.80 -15.14
N ALA A 164 -9.03 1.60 -15.28
CA ALA A 164 -10.29 1.27 -14.61
C ALA A 164 -10.17 1.37 -13.09
N GLY A 165 -9.07 0.87 -12.52
CA GLY A 165 -8.78 0.99 -11.09
C GLY A 165 -8.57 2.44 -10.64
N ALA A 166 -7.81 3.24 -11.40
CA ALA A 166 -7.59 4.65 -11.09
C ALA A 166 -8.89 5.45 -11.07
N LEU A 167 -9.75 5.28 -12.09
CA LEU A 167 -11.07 5.92 -12.14
C LEU A 167 -11.98 5.47 -10.99
N ALA A 168 -11.96 4.17 -10.66
CA ALA A 168 -12.72 3.66 -9.52
C ALA A 168 -12.25 4.29 -8.20
N ALA A 169 -10.94 4.41 -7.97
CA ALA A 169 -10.42 5.09 -6.79
C ALA A 169 -10.82 6.57 -6.74
N LEU A 170 -10.73 7.29 -7.87
CA LEU A 170 -11.14 8.70 -7.98
C LEU A 170 -12.65 8.90 -7.77
N SER A 171 -13.47 7.91 -8.11
CA SER A 171 -14.91 7.96 -7.84
C SER A 171 -15.25 7.87 -6.35
N VAL A 172 -14.38 7.21 -5.57
CA VAL A 172 -14.51 7.09 -4.11
C VAL A 172 -13.88 8.31 -3.42
N ASP A 173 -12.69 8.72 -3.86
CA ASP A 173 -11.95 9.87 -3.35
C ASP A 173 -11.31 10.66 -4.52
N PRO A 174 -11.93 11.77 -4.94
CA PRO A 174 -11.42 12.61 -6.02
C PRO A 174 -10.02 13.18 -5.76
N GLU A 175 -9.58 13.25 -4.50
CA GLU A 175 -8.28 13.77 -4.09
C GLU A 175 -7.22 12.65 -3.95
N CYS A 176 -7.54 11.42 -4.37
CA CYS A 176 -6.61 10.29 -4.31
C CYS A 176 -5.43 10.50 -5.27
N ALA A 177 -4.36 11.12 -4.76
CA ALA A 177 -3.18 11.50 -5.55
C ALA A 177 -2.54 10.33 -6.32
N LEU A 178 -2.50 9.12 -5.76
CA LEU A 178 -1.96 7.95 -6.44
C LEU A 178 -2.80 7.56 -7.66
N ALA A 179 -4.13 7.63 -7.53
CA ALA A 179 -5.02 7.34 -8.65
C ALA A 179 -4.83 8.36 -9.78
N SER A 180 -4.68 9.64 -9.45
CA SER A 180 -4.34 10.69 -10.43
C SER A 180 -3.02 10.40 -11.13
N ILE A 181 -1.98 10.01 -10.40
CA ILE A 181 -0.67 9.64 -10.97
C ILE A 181 -0.83 8.49 -11.97
N VAL A 182 -1.53 7.41 -11.58
CA VAL A 182 -1.74 6.25 -12.46
C VAL A 182 -2.55 6.65 -13.69
N PHE A 183 -3.61 7.43 -13.53
CA PHE A 183 -4.44 7.90 -14.63
C PHE A 183 -3.61 8.69 -15.66
N PHE A 184 -2.86 9.71 -15.21
CA PHE A 184 -2.01 10.50 -16.11
C PHE A 184 -0.87 9.70 -16.73
N ALA A 185 -0.30 8.74 -16.00
CA ALA A 185 0.73 7.87 -16.54
C ALA A 185 0.20 7.01 -17.68
N VAL A 186 -0.98 6.41 -17.53
CA VAL A 186 -1.58 5.60 -18.59
C VAL A 186 -2.00 6.46 -19.79
N GLU A 187 -2.66 7.60 -19.57
CA GLU A 187 -3.06 8.53 -20.65
C GLU A 187 -1.83 9.07 -21.40
N GLY A 188 -0.74 9.34 -20.69
CA GLY A 188 0.52 9.78 -21.27
C GLY A 188 1.37 8.67 -21.90
N ASN A 189 0.89 7.41 -21.91
CA ASN A 189 1.65 6.24 -22.35
C ASN A 189 3.03 6.11 -21.66
N ILE A 190 3.11 6.55 -20.40
CA ILE A 190 4.28 6.41 -19.54
C ILE A 190 4.27 4.99 -18.98
N ARG A 191 5.38 4.27 -19.12
CA ARG A 191 5.53 2.90 -18.66
C ARG A 191 6.97 2.60 -18.25
N PRO A 192 7.21 1.64 -17.34
CA PRO A 192 8.54 1.12 -17.10
C PRO A 192 9.28 0.72 -18.38
N MET A 193 10.60 0.94 -18.44
CA MET A 193 11.41 0.68 -19.65
C MET A 193 11.39 -0.78 -20.14
N TYR A 194 11.10 -1.73 -19.26
CA TYR A 194 11.06 -3.16 -19.60
C TYR A 194 9.77 -3.60 -20.30
N LEU A 195 8.80 -2.69 -20.53
CA LEU A 195 7.53 -2.94 -21.25
C LEU A 195 7.53 -2.33 -22.65
#